data_AF-A0A529HS28-F1
#
_entry.id   AF-A0A529HS28-F1
#
_cell.length_a   1.000
_cell.length_b   1.000
_cell.length_c   1.000
_cell.angle_alpha   90.00
_cell.angle_beta   90.00
_cell.angle_gamma   90.00
#
_symmetry.space_group_name_H-M   'P 1'
#
loop_
_entity.id
_entity.type
_entity.pdbx_description
1 polymer ?
#
loop_
_entity_poly.entity_id
_entity_poly.type
_entity_poly.pdbx_seq_one_letter_code
_entity_poly.pdbx_strand_id
1 'polypeptide(L)'
;SLADTARAVLLCKENKVGAYVGGSCTETDLSAQASVHISMATQADMMLAKPGMGVDEAFSIVGNEQNRLLAMLNRRRAQNENVG
;
A
#
# COMPACT_ATOMS: atom_id res chain seq x y z
N SER A 1 11.09 3.93 9.06
CA SER A 1 9.75 4.52 9.33
C SER A 1 8.90 4.48 8.06
N LEU A 2 7.59 4.74 8.13
CA LEU A 2 6.74 4.84 6.92
C LEU A 2 7.19 5.96 5.96
N ALA A 3 7.72 7.05 6.49
CA ALA A 3 8.29 8.14 5.68
C ALA A 3 9.55 7.70 4.93
N ASP A 4 10.40 6.87 5.53
CA ASP A 4 11.57 6.29 4.85
C ASP A 4 11.14 5.36 3.73
N THR A 5 10.11 4.52 3.96
CA THR A 5 9.53 3.66 2.92
C THR A 5 9.05 4.49 1.74
N ALA A 6 8.34 5.59 1.99
CA ALA A 6 7.86 6.46 0.92
C ALA A 6 9.02 7.08 0.11
N ARG A 7 10.04 7.60 0.80
CA ARG A 7 11.25 8.13 0.15
C ARG A 7 11.98 7.09 -0.68
N ALA A 8 12.11 5.87 -0.16
CA ALA A 8 12.77 4.77 -0.85
C ALA A 8 12.03 4.39 -2.15
N VAL A 9 10.70 4.27 -2.11
CA VAL A 9 9.90 3.98 -3.31
C VAL A 9 10.06 5.09 -4.35
N LEU A 10 9.97 6.36 -3.94
CA LEU A 10 10.13 7.48 -4.87
C LEU A 10 11.53 7.51 -5.49
N LEU A 11 12.58 7.28 -4.70
CA LEU A 11 13.95 7.20 -5.19
C LEU A 11 14.13 6.05 -6.21
N CYS A 12 13.57 4.87 -5.94
CA CYS A 12 13.59 3.76 -6.89
C CYS A 12 12.91 4.16 -8.21
N LYS A 13 11.74 4.80 -8.16
CA LYS A 13 10.99 5.24 -9.33
C LYS A 13 11.73 6.29 -10.16
N GLU A 14 12.33 7.29 -9.50
CA GLU A 14 13.17 8.30 -10.16
C GLU A 14 14.32 7.66 -10.94
N ASN A 15 14.84 6.54 -10.44
CA ASN A 15 15.95 5.80 -11.05
C ASN A 15 15.50 4.62 -11.91
N LYS A 16 14.19 4.50 -12.22
CA LYS A 16 13.62 3.42 -13.03
C LYS A 16 13.91 2.01 -12.47
N VAL A 17 13.98 1.90 -11.16
CA VAL A 17 14.12 0.65 -10.41
C VAL A 17 12.76 0.27 -9.84
N GLY A 18 12.35 -0.98 -10.02
CA GLY A 18 11.11 -1.48 -9.43
C GLY A 18 11.17 -1.49 -7.90
N ALA A 19 10.15 -0.95 -7.25
CA ALA A 19 10.05 -0.85 -5.81
C ALA A 19 9.10 -1.94 -5.25
N TYR A 20 9.65 -2.81 -4.42
CA TYR A 20 8.89 -3.80 -3.66
C TYR A 20 8.78 -3.37 -2.19
N VAL A 21 7.56 -3.05 -1.74
CA VAL A 21 7.31 -2.74 -0.33
C VAL A 21 7.10 -4.05 0.44
N GLY A 22 8.16 -4.48 1.11
CA GLY A 22 8.17 -5.71 1.91
C GLY A 22 7.57 -5.56 3.31
N GLY A 23 8.07 -6.38 4.22
CA GLY A 23 7.66 -6.43 5.61
C GLY A 23 8.11 -7.74 6.27
N SER A 24 7.46 -8.11 7.36
CA SER A 24 7.73 -9.35 8.09
C SER A 24 6.44 -10.11 8.37
N CYS A 25 6.50 -11.44 8.44
CA CYS A 25 5.38 -12.23 8.96
C CYS A 25 5.11 -12.00 10.46
N THR A 26 6.06 -11.40 11.18
CA THR A 26 5.98 -11.13 12.62
C THR A 26 5.53 -9.70 12.96
N GLU A 27 5.07 -8.92 11.97
CA GLU A 27 4.48 -7.61 12.22
C GLU A 27 2.99 -7.74 12.57
N THR A 28 2.25 -6.62 12.62
CA THR A 28 0.81 -6.63 12.94
C THR A 28 -0.04 -6.29 11.73
N ASP A 29 -1.34 -6.57 11.85
CA ASP A 29 -2.35 -6.13 10.90
C ASP A 29 -2.36 -4.60 10.75
N LEU A 30 -2.22 -3.86 11.86
CA LEU A 30 -2.16 -2.40 11.83
C LEU A 30 -0.95 -1.87 11.05
N SER A 31 0.24 -2.45 11.22
CA SER A 31 1.41 -2.02 10.45
C SER A 31 1.29 -2.40 8.97
N ALA A 32 0.69 -3.56 8.68
CA ALA A 32 0.40 -3.97 7.31
C ALA A 32 -0.53 -2.99 6.60
N GLN A 33 -1.67 -2.66 7.23
CA GLN A 33 -2.62 -1.66 6.71
C GLN A 33 -1.96 -0.30 6.50
N ALA A 34 -1.18 0.19 7.46
CA ALA A 34 -0.47 1.47 7.29
C ALA A 34 0.51 1.46 6.10
N SER A 35 1.20 0.34 5.86
CA SER A 35 2.08 0.20 4.70
C SER A 35 1.33 0.08 3.36
N VAL A 36 0.07 -0.36 3.34
CA VAL A 36 -0.78 -0.35 2.13
C VAL A 36 -0.98 1.09 1.64
N HIS A 37 -1.29 2.00 2.56
CA HIS A 37 -1.54 3.42 2.23
C HIS A 37 -0.30 4.08 1.62
N ILE A 38 0.89 3.82 2.16
CA ILE A 38 2.15 4.34 1.60
C ILE A 38 2.46 3.72 0.23
N SER A 39 2.30 2.40 0.09
CA SER A 39 2.57 1.68 -1.16
C SER A 39 1.67 2.19 -2.29
N MET A 40 0.39 2.40 -1.99
CA MET A 40 -0.57 2.98 -2.94
C MET A 40 -0.28 4.44 -3.27
N ALA A 41 0.00 5.28 -2.28
CA ALA A 41 0.27 6.70 -2.49
C ALA A 41 1.53 6.95 -3.35
N THR A 42 2.55 6.12 -3.17
CA THR A 42 3.81 6.20 -3.92
C THR A 42 3.79 5.39 -5.22
N GLN A 43 2.74 4.59 -5.44
CA GLN A 43 2.58 3.63 -6.52
C GLN A 43 3.82 2.73 -6.63
N ALA A 44 4.09 1.98 -5.56
CA ALA A 44 5.06 0.89 -5.57
C ALA A 44 4.64 -0.20 -6.56
N ASP A 45 5.60 -0.88 -7.17
CA ASP A 45 5.35 -1.90 -8.20
C ASP A 45 4.77 -3.18 -7.60
N MET A 46 5.19 -3.55 -6.39
CA MET A 46 4.65 -4.69 -5.64
C MET A 46 4.65 -4.43 -4.14
N MET A 47 3.79 -5.16 -3.43
CA MET A 47 3.72 -5.16 -1.97
C MET A 47 3.56 -6.59 -1.42
N LEU A 48 4.19 -6.86 -0.28
CA LEU A 48 4.08 -8.15 0.42
C LEU A 48 2.69 -8.32 1.07
N ALA A 49 2.07 -9.48 0.88
CA ALA A 49 0.98 -9.95 1.73
C ALA A 49 1.53 -10.29 3.12
N LYS A 50 1.04 -9.61 4.17
CA LYS A 50 1.52 -9.71 5.56
C LYS A 50 0.43 -9.29 6.56
N PRO A 51 0.57 -9.54 7.87
CA PRO A 51 1.57 -10.40 8.53
C PRO A 51 1.15 -11.87 8.47
N GLY A 52 1.82 -12.71 9.27
CA GLY A 52 1.48 -14.12 9.46
C GLY A 52 2.11 -15.06 8.43
N MET A 53 2.01 -16.35 8.71
CA MET A 53 2.48 -17.44 7.85
C MET A 53 1.33 -18.26 7.25
N GLY A 54 0.07 -17.93 7.59
CA GLY A 54 -1.13 -18.62 7.12
C GLY A 54 -1.53 -18.26 5.69
N VAL A 55 -0.89 -17.25 5.08
CA VAL A 55 -1.12 -16.74 3.72
C VAL A 55 -2.49 -16.08 3.55
N ASP A 56 -3.57 -16.79 3.85
CA ASP A 56 -4.95 -16.34 3.65
C ASP A 56 -5.27 -15.07 4.45
N GLU A 57 -4.82 -14.99 5.70
CA GLU A 57 -5.01 -13.81 6.54
C GLU A 57 -4.24 -12.63 5.97
N ALA A 58 -3.01 -12.86 5.51
CA ALA A 58 -2.12 -11.86 4.95
C ALA A 58 -2.69 -11.24 3.67
N PHE A 59 -3.22 -12.08 2.76
CA PHE A 59 -3.92 -11.65 1.55
C PHE A 59 -5.21 -10.91 1.88
N SER A 60 -5.97 -11.40 2.85
CA SER A 60 -7.22 -10.76 3.28
C SER A 60 -6.96 -9.39 3.87
N ILE A 61 -5.95 -9.23 4.73
CA ILE A 61 -5.62 -7.94 5.37
C ILE A 61 -5.17 -6.92 4.33
N VAL A 62 -4.13 -7.24 3.55
CA VAL A 62 -3.55 -6.31 2.57
C VAL A 62 -4.52 -6.03 1.42
N GLY A 63 -5.13 -7.07 0.85
CA GLY A 63 -6.03 -6.96 -0.28
C GLY A 63 -7.32 -6.20 0.05
N ASN A 64 -7.94 -6.47 1.20
CA ASN A 64 -9.16 -5.77 1.58
C ASN A 64 -8.89 -4.30 1.89
N GLU A 65 -7.77 -3.96 2.51
CA GLU A 65 -7.42 -2.56 2.79
C GLU A 65 -7.08 -1.79 1.51
N GLN A 66 -6.37 -2.41 0.56
CA GLN A 66 -6.12 -1.83 -0.75
C GLN A 66 -7.43 -1.54 -1.49
N ASN A 67 -8.36 -2.50 -1.53
CA ASN A 67 -9.66 -2.33 -2.18
C ASN A 67 -10.50 -1.23 -1.54
N ARG A 68 -10.50 -1.15 -0.20
CA ARG A 68 -11.19 -0.09 0.54
C ARG A 68 -10.62 1.29 0.21
N LEU A 69 -9.29 1.41 0.18
CA LEU A 69 -8.61 2.66 -0.17
C LEU A 69 -8.92 3.08 -1.61
N LEU A 70 -8.86 2.16 -2.57
CA LEU A 70 -9.25 2.41 -3.96
C LEU A 70 -10.70 2.91 -4.08
N ALA A 71 -11.64 2.26 -3.39
CA ALA A 71 -13.05 2.67 -3.39
C ALA A 71 -13.22 4.10 -2.85
N MET A 72 -12.52 4.44 -1.77
CA MET A 72 -12.53 5.79 -1.19
C MET A 72 -11.94 6.83 -2.15
N LEU A 73 -10.81 6.54 -2.79
CA LEU A 73 -10.17 7.44 -3.75
C LEU A 73 -11.04 7.66 -4.99
N ASN A 74 -11.64 6.60 -5.53
CA ASN A 74 -12.55 6.68 -6.67
C ASN A 74 -13.79 7.52 -6.35
N ARG A 75 -14.37 7.36 -5.16
CA ARG A 75 -15.51 8.18 -4.72
C ARG A 75 -15.14 9.66 -4.64
N ARG A 76 -13.99 9.99 -4.05
CA ARG A 76 -13.51 11.38 -3.94
C ARG A 76 -13.22 11.99 -5.30
N ARG A 77 -12.62 11.21 -6.21
CA ARG A 77 -12.37 11.65 -7.59
C ARG A 77 -13.68 12.01 -8.31
N ALA A 78 -14.68 11.15 -8.26
CA ALA A 78 -15.99 11.42 -8.86
C ALA A 78 -16.68 12.66 -8.27
N GLN A 79 -16.53 12.88 -6.95
CA GLN A 79 -17.03 14.09 -6.31
C GLN A 79 -16.33 15.35 -6.80
N ASN A 80 -15.01 15.32 -6.97
CA ASN A 80 -14.25 16.46 -7.46
C ASN A 80 -14.59 16.79 -8.93
N GLU A 81 -14.82 15.76 -9.76
CA GLU A 81 -15.23 15.92 -11.16
C GLU A 81 -16.63 16.53 -11.30
N ASN A 82 -17.52 16.35 -10.33
CA ASN A 82 -18.88 16.94 -10.34
C ASN A 82 -18.94 18.39 -9.84
N VAL A 83 -17.86 18.89 -9.22
CA VAL A 83 -17.79 20.24 -8.61
C VAL A 83 -17.00 21.22 -9.49
N GLY A 84 -16.18 20.73 -10.43
CA GLY A 84 -15.47 21.54 -11.42
C GLY A 84 -16.25 21.68 -12.72
#